data_AF-A0A0V8HXG2-F1
#
_entry.id   AF-A0A0V8HXG2-F1
#
_cell.length_a   1.000
_cell.length_b   1.000
_cell.length_c   1.000
_cell.angle_alpha   90.00
_cell.angle_beta   90.00
_cell.angle_gamma   90.00
#
_symmetry.space_group_name_H-M   'P 1'
#
loop_
_entity.id
_entity.type
_entity.pdbx_description
1 polymer ?
#
loop_
_entity_poly.entity_id
_entity_poly.type
_entity_poly.pdbx_seq_one_letter_code
_entity_poly.pdbx_strand_id
1 'polypeptide(L)'
;MNYVARNSLLKKVFKALPIVTGLATTFAWGIIGQSAWTFPGIIAGSILTWRLLDSKGRSTLRAGIFLGYAFVCISGFFALMEVQRFEAVAAIQFLWGTSFLVSMISLPILDSATGRAQEKDLNVKREKQRLEQIAKVRSAEMEHAQRINRQRKWADTASGPGYVTGFEPKNLENIDLVSHPLMHGTPGLGLDASGFGQQQVQLGKIGEVNFARALQSQGILARFASFWSVQMPDEKIGASTKFNTDIDCVLISKNSLWLVDVKNYVQGSVSWRREMHKDEKDGRVRPHIIAVDDHTGGYVGRPRAMSENMKMATERLMNRLSRAGINFQVVPIVVMMPRNDGLGKLVDVQWPENIPAVGLPEFLSRFSHEGSFDSRQPDSEILVGMMSSLLKGTDGSALGLGQRPESTKNTRPSANHLPKKHSRGSGPSVATNSGDAVVPSRDQLTSNTQAENKPEAAKKCAECSAEVQVDAGFCFDCGAPF
;
A
#
# COMPACT_ATOMS: atom_id res chain seq x y z
N MET A 1 -22.89 14.40 29.82
CA MET A 1 -23.74 15.29 29.01
C MET A 1 -23.11 16.69 29.01
N ASN A 2 -22.62 17.19 27.86
CA ASN A 2 -21.94 18.50 27.82
C ASN A 2 -22.86 19.63 28.32
N TYR A 3 -22.27 20.67 28.92
CA TYR A 3 -22.98 21.80 29.52
C TYR A 3 -24.08 22.39 28.61
N VAL A 4 -23.83 22.42 27.30
CA VAL A 4 -24.77 22.84 26.25
C VAL A 4 -25.99 21.91 26.16
N ALA A 5 -25.78 20.59 26.21
CA ALA A 5 -26.85 19.60 26.17
C ALA A 5 -27.72 19.66 27.45
N ARG A 6 -27.09 19.83 28.63
CA ARG A 6 -27.80 20.02 29.90
C ARG A 6 -28.68 21.27 29.90
N ASN A 7 -28.13 22.40 29.43
CA ASN A 7 -28.90 23.65 29.35
C ASN A 7 -29.97 23.60 28.24
N SER A 8 -29.75 22.86 27.16
CA SER A 8 -30.77 22.62 26.12
C SER A 8 -31.97 21.84 26.68
N LEU A 9 -31.71 20.79 27.46
CA LEU A 9 -32.75 20.03 28.15
C LEU A 9 -33.51 20.89 29.16
N LEU A 10 -32.79 21.67 29.99
CA LEU A 10 -33.41 22.59 30.94
C LEU A 10 -34.29 23.64 30.25
N LYS A 11 -33.86 24.21 29.11
CA LYS A 11 -34.70 25.13 28.33
C LYS A 11 -35.97 24.45 27.83
N LYS A 12 -35.90 23.19 27.38
CA LYS A 12 -37.10 22.43 26.97
C LYS A 12 -38.05 22.21 28.14
N VAL A 13 -37.52 21.86 29.32
CA VAL A 13 -38.31 21.68 30.55
C VAL A 13 -38.98 22.99 30.97
N PHE A 14 -38.25 24.10 31.05
CA PHE A 14 -38.80 25.41 31.42
C PHE A 14 -39.79 25.97 30.37
N LYS A 15 -39.66 25.61 29.08
CA LYS A 15 -40.68 25.93 28.07
C LYS A 15 -41.95 25.08 28.19
N ALA A 16 -41.80 23.80 28.55
CA ALA A 16 -42.92 22.87 28.67
C ALA A 16 -43.71 23.06 29.97
N LEU A 17 -43.04 23.47 31.06
CA LEU A 17 -43.63 23.53 32.40
C LEU A 17 -44.90 24.40 32.45
N PRO A 18 -44.93 25.66 31.96
CA PRO A 18 -46.13 26.50 32.00
C PRO A 18 -47.29 25.92 31.16
N ILE A 19 -46.96 25.22 30.06
CA ILE A 19 -47.94 24.59 29.15
C ILE A 19 -48.63 23.43 29.86
N VAL A 20 -47.84 22.53 30.46
CA VAL A 20 -48.35 21.35 31.16
C VAL A 20 -49.22 21.79 32.35
N THR A 21 -48.75 22.77 33.13
CA THR A 21 -49.54 23.31 34.25
C THR A 21 -50.78 24.09 33.78
N GLY A 22 -50.70 24.80 32.64
CA GLY A 22 -51.85 25.49 32.05
C GLY A 22 -52.93 24.52 31.59
N LEU A 23 -52.55 23.46 30.87
CA LEU A 23 -53.46 22.39 30.42
C LEU A 23 -54.09 21.64 31.61
N ALA A 24 -53.31 21.34 32.65
CA ALA A 24 -53.82 20.74 33.87
C ALA A 24 -54.85 21.64 34.56
N THR A 25 -54.62 22.96 34.56
CA THR A 25 -55.57 23.95 35.08
C THR A 25 -56.85 23.94 34.25
N THR A 26 -56.75 23.97 32.92
CA THR A 26 -57.92 23.91 32.02
C THR A 26 -58.74 22.63 32.22
N PHE A 27 -58.06 21.49 32.37
CA PHE A 27 -58.73 20.20 32.61
C PHE A 27 -59.44 20.15 33.97
N ALA A 28 -58.81 20.68 35.03
CA ALA A 28 -59.42 20.80 36.35
C ALA A 28 -60.70 21.66 36.32
N TRP A 29 -60.70 22.76 35.55
CA TRP A 29 -61.87 23.61 35.36
C TRP A 29 -63.00 22.91 34.59
N GLY A 30 -62.67 22.09 33.59
CA GLY A 30 -63.65 21.30 32.84
C GLY A 30 -64.38 20.26 33.66
N ILE A 31 -63.69 19.61 34.61
CA ILE A 31 -64.29 18.62 35.50
C ILE A 31 -65.26 19.27 36.51
N ILE A 32 -64.98 20.51 36.93
CA ILE A 32 -65.76 21.21 37.96
C ILE A 32 -67.02 21.90 37.39
N GLY A 33 -67.20 21.90 36.05
CA GLY A 33 -68.46 22.28 35.42
C GLY A 33 -68.73 23.79 35.37
N GLN A 34 -67.69 24.63 35.26
CA GLN A 34 -67.85 26.07 35.08
C GLN A 34 -67.97 26.51 33.61
N SER A 35 -68.50 27.73 33.43
CA SER A 35 -69.08 28.27 32.20
C SER A 35 -68.21 28.15 30.93
N ALA A 36 -68.88 27.91 29.79
CA ALA A 36 -68.32 27.70 28.45
C ALA A 36 -67.41 28.84 27.91
N TRP A 37 -67.32 29.97 28.62
CA TRP A 37 -66.56 31.16 28.20
C TRP A 37 -65.13 31.23 28.74
N THR A 38 -64.78 30.43 29.75
CA THR A 38 -63.43 30.42 30.36
C THR A 38 -62.42 29.58 29.55
N PHE A 39 -62.90 28.52 28.90
CA PHE A 39 -62.08 27.60 28.08
C PHE A 39 -61.39 28.28 26.88
N PRO A 40 -62.08 29.05 26.02
CA PRO A 40 -61.46 29.70 24.87
C PRO A 40 -60.41 30.74 25.28
N GLY A 41 -60.64 31.44 26.39
CA GLY A 41 -59.72 32.45 26.93
C GLY A 41 -58.39 31.85 27.38
N ILE A 42 -58.41 30.75 28.14
CA ILE A 42 -57.18 30.08 28.61
C ILE A 42 -56.42 29.44 27.44
N ILE A 43 -57.13 28.83 26.48
CA ILE A 43 -56.52 28.27 25.28
C ILE A 43 -55.88 29.37 24.42
N ALA A 44 -56.59 30.46 24.16
CA ALA A 44 -56.08 31.59 23.40
C ALA A 44 -54.90 32.27 24.12
N GLY A 45 -54.99 32.48 25.42
CA GLY A 45 -53.91 33.02 26.25
C GLY A 45 -52.67 32.14 26.26
N SER A 46 -52.85 30.81 26.33
CA SER A 46 -51.75 29.83 26.27
C SER A 46 -51.09 29.80 24.89
N ILE A 47 -51.88 29.83 23.81
CA ILE A 47 -51.38 29.86 22.42
C ILE A 47 -50.65 31.18 22.13
N LEU A 48 -51.20 32.32 22.57
CA LEU A 48 -50.61 33.64 22.39
C LEU A 48 -49.30 33.76 23.18
N THR A 49 -49.28 33.27 24.42
CA THR A 49 -48.06 33.20 25.25
C THR A 49 -47.00 32.31 24.60
N TRP A 50 -47.38 31.17 24.04
CA TRP A 50 -46.47 30.28 23.30
C TRP A 50 -45.86 30.96 22.07
N ARG A 51 -46.69 31.61 21.23
CA ARG A 51 -46.19 32.34 20.05
C ARG A 51 -45.28 33.51 20.41
N LEU A 52 -45.54 34.20 21.52
CA LEU A 52 -44.70 35.31 21.98
C LEU A 52 -43.38 34.83 22.58
N LEU A 53 -43.38 33.69 23.29
CA LEU A 53 -42.17 33.01 23.79
C LEU A 53 -41.28 32.42 22.69
N ASP A 54 -41.84 32.09 21.52
CA ASP A 54 -41.09 31.59 20.37
C ASP A 54 -40.54 32.69 19.45
N SER A 55 -41.01 33.93 19.61
CA SER A 55 -40.52 35.07 18.84
C SER A 55 -39.10 35.46 19.24
N LYS A 56 -38.20 35.66 18.26
CA LYS A 56 -36.76 35.91 18.48
C LYS A 56 -36.42 37.31 19.02
N GLY A 57 -37.41 38.18 19.29
CA GLY A 57 -37.22 39.55 19.75
C GLY A 57 -37.29 39.70 21.28
N ARG A 58 -36.31 40.38 21.90
CA ARG A 58 -36.35 40.66 23.36
C ARG A 58 -37.55 41.53 23.77
N SER A 59 -38.03 42.40 22.88
CA SER A 59 -39.20 43.25 23.14
C SER A 59 -40.51 42.48 23.09
N THR A 60 -40.66 41.57 22.13
CA THR A 60 -41.84 40.71 21.96
C THR A 60 -41.95 39.66 23.05
N LEU A 61 -40.82 39.16 23.55
CA LEU A 61 -40.77 38.34 24.76
C LEU A 61 -41.41 39.11 25.93
N ARG A 62 -40.91 40.31 26.27
CA ARG A 62 -41.43 41.12 27.40
C ARG A 62 -42.93 41.42 27.31
N ALA A 63 -43.45 41.66 26.10
CA ALA A 63 -44.88 41.89 25.89
C ALA A 63 -45.72 40.63 26.17
N GLY A 64 -45.29 39.46 25.68
CA GLY A 64 -46.00 38.19 25.94
C GLY A 64 -46.02 37.78 27.41
N ILE A 65 -44.99 38.17 28.14
CA ILE A 65 -44.87 37.93 29.58
C ILE A 65 -45.88 38.77 30.34
N PHE A 66 -45.95 40.06 30.00
CA PHE A 66 -46.87 41.00 30.62
C PHE A 66 -48.33 40.59 30.35
N LEU A 67 -48.64 40.18 29.11
CA LEU A 67 -49.94 39.66 28.72
C LEU A 67 -50.29 38.34 29.44
N GLY A 68 -49.35 37.39 29.53
CA GLY A 68 -49.54 36.14 30.25
C GLY A 68 -49.83 36.36 31.73
N TYR A 69 -49.07 37.25 32.39
CA TYR A 69 -49.28 37.59 33.80
C TYR A 69 -50.62 38.31 34.03
N ALA A 70 -50.98 39.26 33.15
CA ALA A 70 -52.28 39.90 33.21
C ALA A 70 -53.42 38.87 33.11
N PHE A 71 -53.28 37.87 32.25
CA PHE A 71 -54.26 36.79 32.11
C PHE A 71 -54.33 35.89 33.35
N VAL A 72 -53.20 35.59 34.00
CA VAL A 72 -53.15 34.87 35.29
C VAL A 72 -53.89 35.66 36.38
N CYS A 73 -53.63 36.96 36.49
CA CYS A 73 -54.26 37.82 37.49
C CYS A 73 -55.77 37.96 37.24
N ILE A 74 -56.17 38.15 35.99
CA ILE A 74 -57.59 38.27 35.61
C ILE A 74 -58.33 36.95 35.86
N SER A 75 -57.78 35.80 35.44
CA SER A 75 -58.39 34.49 35.68
C SER A 75 -58.42 34.09 37.16
N GLY A 76 -57.40 34.46 37.94
CA GLY A 76 -57.40 34.31 39.40
C GLY A 76 -58.48 35.17 40.06
N PHE A 77 -58.63 36.42 39.62
CA PHE A 77 -59.67 37.31 40.13
C PHE A 77 -61.09 36.80 39.88
N PHE A 78 -61.37 36.28 38.68
CA PHE A 78 -62.68 35.67 38.39
C PHE A 78 -62.92 34.37 39.17
N ALA A 79 -61.88 33.56 39.41
CA ALA A 79 -62.00 32.35 40.23
C ALA A 79 -62.32 32.63 41.70
N LEU A 80 -61.86 33.77 42.24
CA LEU A 80 -62.17 34.21 43.61
C LEU A 80 -63.65 34.62 43.76
N MET A 81 -64.34 34.97 42.67
CA MET A 81 -65.70 35.50 42.68
C MET A 81 -66.78 34.40 42.62
N GLU A 82 -66.44 33.17 42.21
CA GLU A 82 -67.41 32.13 41.91
C GLU A 82 -66.95 30.75 42.45
N VAL A 83 -67.58 30.28 43.55
CA VAL A 83 -67.65 28.87 44.08
C VAL A 83 -67.01 28.55 45.46
N GLN A 84 -67.76 27.78 46.26
CA GLN A 84 -67.50 27.20 47.60
C GLN A 84 -66.47 26.04 47.67
N ARG A 85 -65.66 25.76 46.63
CA ARG A 85 -64.64 24.69 46.63
C ARG A 85 -63.27 25.25 46.25
N PHE A 86 -62.65 25.93 47.20
CA PHE A 86 -61.58 26.91 46.97
C PHE A 86 -60.15 26.31 46.92
N GLU A 87 -59.89 25.24 47.67
CA GLU A 87 -58.49 24.85 47.98
C GLU A 87 -57.74 24.26 46.78
N ALA A 88 -58.38 23.40 45.98
CA ALA A 88 -57.71 22.74 44.86
C ALA A 88 -57.43 23.68 43.68
N VAL A 89 -58.36 24.59 43.37
CA VAL A 89 -58.22 25.51 42.23
C VAL A 89 -57.19 26.59 42.54
N ALA A 90 -57.18 27.13 43.76
CA ALA A 90 -56.20 28.12 44.19
C ALA A 90 -54.77 27.54 44.19
N ALA A 91 -54.59 26.30 44.65
CA ALA A 91 -53.31 25.61 44.62
C ALA A 91 -52.78 25.43 43.19
N ILE A 92 -53.64 25.04 42.25
CA ILE A 92 -53.26 24.85 40.84
C ILE A 92 -52.91 26.19 40.17
N GLN A 93 -53.69 27.25 40.42
CA GLN A 93 -53.36 28.60 39.90
C GLN A 93 -52.07 29.17 40.47
N PHE A 94 -51.81 28.95 41.77
CA PHE A 94 -50.56 29.34 42.40
C PHE A 94 -49.36 28.59 41.80
N LEU A 95 -49.49 27.28 41.57
CA LEU A 95 -48.48 26.48 40.88
C LEU A 95 -48.25 26.96 39.44
N TRP A 96 -49.31 27.33 38.72
CA TRP A 96 -49.18 27.89 37.37
C TRP A 96 -48.46 29.24 37.37
N GLY A 97 -48.89 30.19 38.21
CA GLY A 97 -48.28 31.52 38.31
C GLY A 97 -46.82 31.48 38.73
N THR A 98 -46.48 30.64 39.71
CA THR A 98 -45.08 30.46 40.15
C THR A 98 -44.24 29.77 39.08
N SER A 99 -44.75 28.75 38.39
CA SER A 99 -44.04 28.08 37.28
C SER A 99 -43.73 29.04 36.13
N PHE A 100 -44.65 29.96 35.83
CA PHE A 100 -44.47 30.97 34.81
C PHE A 100 -43.37 31.97 35.20
N LEU A 101 -43.42 32.47 36.44
CA LEU A 101 -42.46 33.44 36.97
C LEU A 101 -41.03 32.86 37.06
N VAL A 102 -40.91 31.58 37.45
CA VAL A 102 -39.62 30.87 37.47
C VAL A 102 -39.07 30.69 36.05
N SER A 103 -39.91 30.26 35.10
CA SER A 103 -39.49 30.10 33.69
C SER A 103 -39.04 31.44 33.11
N MET A 104 -39.70 32.50 33.53
CA MET A 104 -39.46 33.86 33.11
C MET A 104 -38.10 34.42 33.47
N ILE A 105 -37.69 34.22 34.72
CA ILE A 105 -36.39 34.68 35.21
C ILE A 105 -35.29 33.74 34.68
N SER A 106 -35.58 32.43 34.62
CA SER A 106 -34.56 31.42 34.32
C SER A 106 -34.17 31.36 32.84
N LEU A 107 -35.11 31.55 31.90
CA LEU A 107 -34.83 31.41 30.46
C LEU A 107 -33.80 32.44 29.93
N PRO A 108 -33.88 33.75 30.22
CA PRO A 108 -32.87 34.73 29.78
C PRO A 108 -31.47 34.47 30.37
N ILE A 109 -31.42 34.04 31.64
CA ILE A 109 -30.16 33.69 32.31
C ILE A 109 -29.52 32.49 31.61
N LEU A 110 -30.31 31.44 31.35
CA LEU A 110 -29.88 30.25 30.61
C LEU A 110 -29.44 30.58 29.18
N ASP A 111 -30.14 31.47 28.47
CA ASP A 111 -29.75 31.92 27.13
C ASP A 111 -28.39 32.64 27.14
N SER A 112 -28.20 33.59 28.05
CA SER A 112 -26.92 34.32 28.18
C SER A 112 -25.75 33.43 28.57
N ALA A 113 -25.99 32.41 29.42
CA ALA A 113 -24.98 31.44 29.83
C ALA A 113 -24.64 30.48 28.68
N THR A 114 -25.64 30.06 27.89
CA THR A 114 -25.39 29.23 26.71
C THR A 114 -24.66 29.97 25.60
N GLY A 115 -24.96 31.25 25.35
CA GLY A 115 -24.25 32.04 24.33
C GLY A 115 -22.76 32.19 24.66
N ARG A 116 -22.44 32.58 25.90
CA ARG A 116 -21.05 32.66 26.38
C ARG A 116 -20.33 31.32 26.36
N ALA A 117 -21.03 30.23 26.71
CA ALA A 117 -20.45 28.89 26.64
C ALA A 117 -20.20 28.42 25.20
N GLN A 118 -21.10 28.73 24.26
CA GLN A 118 -20.93 28.45 22.83
C GLN A 118 -19.78 29.26 22.23
N GLU A 119 -19.68 30.54 22.56
CA GLU A 119 -18.58 31.40 22.11
C GLU A 119 -17.23 30.93 22.66
N LYS A 120 -17.17 30.54 23.93
CA LYS A 120 -15.96 29.95 24.53
C LYS A 120 -15.57 28.63 23.85
N ASP A 121 -16.51 27.74 23.59
CA ASP A 121 -16.26 26.48 22.86
C ASP A 121 -15.75 26.74 21.43
N LEU A 122 -16.35 27.71 20.75
CA LEU A 122 -15.93 28.11 19.40
C LEU A 122 -14.49 28.68 19.42
N ASN A 123 -14.16 29.54 20.38
CA ASN A 123 -12.83 30.11 20.53
C ASN A 123 -11.78 29.04 20.87
N VAL A 124 -12.11 28.08 21.73
CA VAL A 124 -11.22 26.93 22.03
C VAL A 124 -10.99 26.08 20.77
N LYS A 125 -12.04 25.82 19.97
CA LYS A 125 -11.91 25.08 18.70
C LYS A 125 -11.04 25.83 17.69
N ARG A 126 -11.23 27.14 17.54
CA ARG A 126 -10.41 27.99 16.65
C ARG A 126 -8.96 28.01 17.08
N GLU A 127 -8.69 28.15 18.38
CA GLU A 127 -7.33 28.15 18.91
C GLU A 127 -6.66 26.78 18.70
N LYS A 128 -7.38 25.68 18.90
CA LYS A 128 -6.87 24.34 18.60
C LYS A 128 -6.49 24.19 17.11
N GLN A 129 -7.38 24.62 16.20
CA GLN A 129 -7.10 24.59 14.76
C GLN A 129 -5.90 25.47 14.39
N ARG A 130 -5.76 26.64 15.01
CA ARG A 130 -4.61 27.52 14.80
C ARG A 130 -3.30 26.88 15.28
N LEU A 131 -3.29 26.24 16.45
CA LEU A 131 -2.12 25.54 16.97
C LEU A 131 -1.75 24.34 16.08
N GLU A 132 -2.72 23.58 15.61
CA GLU A 132 -2.49 22.50 14.64
C GLU A 132 -1.90 23.02 13.32
N GLN A 133 -2.38 24.17 12.83
CA GLN A 133 -1.84 24.82 11.64
C GLN A 133 -0.41 25.33 11.86
N ILE A 134 -0.12 25.96 13.00
CA ILE A 134 1.24 26.40 13.36
C ILE A 134 2.19 25.20 13.46
N ALA A 135 1.76 24.11 14.09
CA ALA A 135 2.54 22.89 14.19
C ALA A 135 2.85 22.30 12.81
N LYS A 136 1.87 22.29 11.89
CA LYS A 136 2.03 21.84 10.50
C LYS A 136 3.01 22.72 9.69
N VAL A 137 2.96 24.04 9.87
CA VAL A 137 3.90 24.96 9.22
C VAL A 137 5.30 24.74 9.77
N ARG A 138 5.47 24.67 11.09
CA ARG A 138 6.76 24.45 11.73
C ARG A 138 7.39 23.11 11.34
N SER A 139 6.59 22.05 11.23
CA SER A 139 7.10 20.76 10.74
C SER A 139 7.57 20.85 9.28
N ALA A 140 6.83 21.55 8.42
CA ALA A 140 7.23 21.77 7.03
C ALA A 140 8.50 22.63 6.90
N GLU A 141 8.66 23.66 7.73
CA GLU A 141 9.88 24.48 7.78
C GLU A 141 11.10 23.67 8.26
N MET A 142 10.94 22.84 9.29
CA MET A 142 12.01 21.95 9.76
C MET A 142 12.39 20.91 8.70
N GLU A 143 11.41 20.31 8.02
CA GLU A 143 11.66 19.38 6.92
C GLU A 143 12.39 20.07 5.75
N HIS A 144 11.99 21.30 5.42
CA HIS A 144 12.66 22.10 4.41
C HIS A 144 14.12 22.41 4.79
N ALA A 145 14.37 22.86 6.02
CA ALA A 145 15.72 23.15 6.51
C ALA A 145 16.60 21.89 6.53
N GLN A 146 16.06 20.75 6.97
CA GLN A 146 16.74 19.46 6.90
C GLN A 146 17.10 19.12 5.46
N ARG A 147 16.15 19.23 4.52
CA ARG A 147 16.40 18.97 3.09
C ARG A 147 17.54 19.82 2.53
N ILE A 148 17.56 21.12 2.81
CA ILE A 148 18.66 22.02 2.39
C ILE A 148 19.99 21.56 2.99
N ASN A 149 20.01 21.14 4.24
CA ASN A 149 21.23 20.61 4.87
C ASN A 149 21.69 19.30 4.22
N ARG A 150 20.78 18.39 3.84
CA ARG A 150 21.11 17.16 3.12
C ARG A 150 21.74 17.45 1.76
N GLN A 151 21.19 18.42 1.02
CA GLN A 151 21.74 18.86 -0.27
C GLN A 151 23.14 19.45 -0.15
N ARG A 152 23.46 20.13 0.95
CA ARG A 152 24.82 20.66 1.20
C ARG A 152 25.85 19.56 1.43
N LYS A 153 25.42 18.39 1.90
CA LYS A 153 26.28 17.23 2.18
C LYS A 153 26.21 16.17 1.07
N TRP A 154 25.91 16.58 -0.15
CA TRP A 154 25.75 15.65 -1.27
C TRP A 154 27.05 14.89 -1.54
N ALA A 155 26.93 13.57 -1.71
CA ALA A 155 28.01 12.70 -2.15
C ALA A 155 27.55 11.82 -3.34
N ASP A 156 28.48 11.34 -4.16
CA ASP A 156 28.15 10.43 -5.27
C ASP A 156 27.99 8.97 -4.81
N THR A 157 28.65 8.61 -3.70
CA THR A 157 28.63 7.26 -3.11
C THR A 157 28.32 7.34 -1.62
N ALA A 158 27.82 6.23 -1.06
CA ALA A 158 27.64 6.09 0.37
C ALA A 158 28.99 6.15 1.11
N SER A 159 28.97 6.60 2.35
CA SER A 159 30.15 6.70 3.22
C SER A 159 30.56 5.37 3.85
N GLY A 160 29.70 4.35 3.81
CA GLY A 160 29.94 3.03 4.36
C GLY A 160 29.20 1.92 3.61
N PRO A 161 29.49 0.65 3.92
CA PRO A 161 28.79 -0.49 3.34
C PRO A 161 27.38 -0.65 3.91
N GLY A 162 26.47 -1.18 3.11
CA GLY A 162 25.11 -1.53 3.47
C GLY A 162 25.03 -2.95 4.02
N TYR A 163 23.80 -3.45 4.14
CA TYR A 163 23.55 -4.81 4.59
C TYR A 163 24.01 -5.83 3.54
N VAL A 164 24.81 -6.82 3.96
CA VAL A 164 25.26 -7.92 3.10
C VAL A 164 24.13 -8.94 2.97
N THR A 165 23.76 -9.25 1.73
CA THR A 165 22.61 -10.06 1.37
C THR A 165 22.96 -11.48 0.95
N GLY A 166 24.22 -11.74 0.56
CA GLY A 166 24.61 -12.97 -0.12
C GLY A 166 24.37 -12.93 -1.63
N PHE A 167 23.59 -11.97 -2.12
CA PHE A 167 23.26 -11.79 -3.54
C PHE A 167 24.02 -10.61 -4.17
N GLU A 168 25.12 -10.17 -3.56
CA GLU A 168 26.02 -9.18 -4.16
C GLU A 168 26.55 -9.69 -5.50
N PRO A 169 26.79 -8.81 -6.50
CA PRO A 169 27.27 -9.21 -7.83
C PRO A 169 28.46 -10.19 -7.82
N LYS A 170 29.44 -9.96 -6.94
CA LYS A 170 30.61 -10.85 -6.76
C LYS A 170 30.26 -12.28 -6.32
N ASN A 171 29.13 -12.48 -5.65
CA ASN A 171 28.68 -13.82 -5.23
C ASN A 171 27.86 -14.50 -6.33
N LEU A 172 27.32 -13.71 -7.26
CA LEU A 172 26.48 -14.20 -8.36
C LEU A 172 27.29 -14.47 -9.63
N GLU A 173 28.51 -13.93 -9.76
CA GLU A 173 29.27 -13.96 -11.02
C GLU A 173 29.55 -15.38 -11.55
N ASN A 174 29.70 -16.36 -10.64
CA ASN A 174 29.96 -17.75 -10.96
C ASN A 174 28.69 -18.59 -11.14
N ILE A 175 27.51 -17.97 -11.06
CA ILE A 175 26.24 -18.66 -11.28
C ILE A 175 25.94 -18.63 -12.78
N ASP A 176 26.03 -19.80 -13.39
CA ASP A 176 25.68 -20.01 -14.79
C ASP A 176 24.17 -19.82 -14.98
N LEU A 177 23.81 -18.84 -15.80
CA LEU A 177 22.43 -18.61 -16.19
C LEU A 177 22.04 -19.60 -17.29
N VAL A 178 21.52 -20.75 -16.87
CA VAL A 178 21.06 -21.80 -17.78
C VAL A 178 19.68 -21.45 -18.34
N SER A 179 19.50 -21.62 -19.65
CA SER A 179 18.19 -21.47 -20.29
C SER A 179 17.24 -22.59 -19.86
N HIS A 180 16.07 -22.22 -19.34
CA HIS A 180 15.00 -23.17 -19.00
C HIS A 180 13.88 -23.16 -20.05
N PRO A 181 13.12 -24.26 -20.24
CA PRO A 181 11.97 -24.27 -21.13
C PRO A 181 10.88 -23.25 -20.78
N LEU A 182 10.80 -22.88 -19.50
CA LEU A 182 9.88 -21.89 -18.96
C LEU A 182 10.47 -20.47 -18.91
N MET A 183 11.70 -20.28 -19.41
CA MET A 183 12.35 -18.98 -19.48
C MET A 183 12.25 -18.42 -20.91
N HIS A 184 11.65 -17.25 -21.02
CA HIS A 184 11.35 -16.59 -22.29
C HIS A 184 11.96 -15.19 -22.35
N GLY A 185 12.59 -14.84 -23.46
CA GLY A 185 13.33 -13.59 -23.61
C GLY A 185 14.74 -13.67 -23.04
N THR A 186 15.39 -12.52 -22.87
CA THR A 186 16.78 -12.43 -22.38
C THR A 186 16.90 -11.29 -21.38
N PRO A 187 17.35 -11.55 -20.12
CA PRO A 187 17.57 -10.49 -19.14
C PRO A 187 18.53 -9.42 -19.67
N GLY A 188 18.21 -8.14 -19.45
CA GLY A 188 19.00 -7.00 -19.90
C GLY A 188 18.84 -6.63 -21.38
N LEU A 189 17.91 -7.26 -22.11
CA LEU A 189 17.65 -6.92 -23.50
C LEU A 189 16.75 -5.67 -23.60
N GLY A 190 16.88 -4.87 -24.67
CA GLY A 190 15.95 -3.76 -24.97
C GLY A 190 16.29 -2.40 -24.35
N LEU A 191 17.27 -2.33 -23.43
CA LEU A 191 17.69 -1.07 -22.82
C LEU A 191 18.46 -0.15 -23.78
N ASP A 192 19.02 -0.65 -24.88
CA ASP A 192 19.79 0.16 -25.83
C ASP A 192 18.91 1.17 -26.61
N ALA A 193 17.61 0.89 -26.74
CA ALA A 193 16.65 1.75 -27.44
C ALA A 193 15.88 2.72 -26.50
N SER A 194 16.24 2.77 -25.22
CA SER A 194 15.52 3.52 -24.17
C SER A 194 15.82 5.02 -24.12
N GLY A 195 16.84 5.49 -24.86
CA GLY A 195 17.32 6.88 -24.82
C GLY A 195 18.10 7.24 -23.55
N PHE A 196 18.43 6.26 -22.70
CA PHE A 196 19.31 6.46 -21.54
C PHE A 196 20.79 6.60 -21.95
N GLY A 197 21.59 7.23 -21.09
CA GLY A 197 23.04 7.28 -21.29
C GLY A 197 23.67 5.89 -21.16
N GLN A 198 24.75 5.62 -21.89
CA GLN A 198 25.40 4.28 -21.95
C GLN A 198 25.68 3.67 -20.56
N GLN A 199 26.11 4.47 -19.59
CA GLN A 199 26.38 4.00 -18.23
C GLN A 199 25.10 3.52 -17.51
N GLN A 200 23.98 4.21 -17.72
CA GLN A 200 22.70 3.85 -17.11
C GLN A 200 22.14 2.56 -17.72
N VAL A 201 22.27 2.43 -19.05
CA VAL A 201 21.94 1.19 -19.78
C VAL A 201 22.73 0.02 -19.23
N GLN A 202 24.07 0.18 -19.10
CA GLN A 202 24.92 -0.89 -18.59
C GLN A 202 24.56 -1.28 -17.15
N LEU A 203 24.28 -0.31 -16.28
CA LEU A 203 23.86 -0.59 -14.90
C LEU A 203 22.52 -1.32 -14.85
N GLY A 204 21.56 -0.95 -15.70
CA GLY A 204 20.28 -1.64 -15.85
C GLY A 204 20.48 -3.11 -16.26
N LYS A 205 21.26 -3.34 -17.33
CA LYS A 205 21.62 -4.68 -17.81
C LYS A 205 22.23 -5.56 -16.72
N ILE A 206 23.19 -5.01 -15.98
CA ILE A 206 23.84 -5.71 -14.85
C ILE A 206 22.81 -6.08 -13.78
N GLY A 207 21.87 -5.16 -13.47
CA GLY A 207 20.80 -5.38 -12.51
C GLY A 207 19.93 -6.57 -12.89
N GLU A 208 19.40 -6.57 -14.11
CA GLU A 208 18.51 -7.62 -14.62
C GLU A 208 19.21 -8.98 -14.73
N VAL A 209 20.45 -9.01 -15.22
CA VAL A 209 21.22 -10.25 -15.31
C VAL A 209 21.51 -10.83 -13.93
N ASN A 210 21.89 -10.00 -12.96
CA ASN A 210 22.12 -10.47 -11.59
C ASN A 210 20.81 -10.88 -10.91
N PHE A 211 19.70 -10.23 -11.23
CA PHE A 211 18.38 -10.69 -10.77
C PHE A 211 18.08 -12.09 -11.30
N ALA A 212 18.28 -12.33 -12.60
CA ALA A 212 18.10 -13.65 -13.20
C ALA A 212 19.02 -14.72 -12.56
N ARG A 213 20.29 -14.40 -12.29
CA ARG A 213 21.20 -15.30 -11.58
C ARG A 213 20.76 -15.59 -10.14
N ALA A 214 20.23 -14.60 -9.44
CA ALA A 214 19.67 -14.82 -8.11
C ALA A 214 18.48 -15.77 -8.18
N LEU A 215 17.55 -15.58 -9.13
CA LEU A 215 16.44 -16.51 -9.36
C LEU A 215 16.92 -17.93 -9.72
N GLN A 216 17.96 -18.05 -10.55
CA GLN A 216 18.59 -19.32 -10.92
C GLN A 216 19.15 -20.03 -9.68
N SER A 217 19.89 -19.30 -8.83
CA SER A 217 20.49 -19.84 -7.60
C SER A 217 19.44 -20.41 -6.63
N GLN A 218 18.23 -19.85 -6.65
CA GLN A 218 17.11 -20.26 -5.80
C GLN A 218 16.20 -21.30 -6.48
N GLY A 219 16.57 -21.81 -7.67
CA GLY A 219 15.76 -22.77 -8.42
C GLY A 219 14.42 -22.21 -8.92
N ILE A 220 14.23 -20.89 -8.90
CA ILE A 220 12.99 -20.23 -9.29
C ILE A 220 12.76 -20.35 -10.81
N LEU A 221 13.81 -20.16 -11.62
CA LEU A 221 13.66 -20.21 -13.08
C LEU A 221 13.25 -21.60 -13.64
N ALA A 222 13.42 -22.66 -12.84
CA ALA A 222 12.99 -24.01 -13.20
C ALA A 222 11.52 -24.29 -12.82
N ARG A 223 10.96 -23.54 -11.87
CA ARG A 223 9.62 -23.78 -11.27
C ARG A 223 8.53 -22.86 -11.83
N PHE A 224 8.91 -21.72 -12.37
CA PHE A 224 8.01 -20.65 -12.75
C PHE A 224 8.26 -20.23 -14.20
N ALA A 225 7.21 -19.78 -14.90
CA ALA A 225 7.41 -19.16 -16.21
C ALA A 225 7.94 -17.74 -16.02
N SER A 226 9.05 -17.41 -16.69
CA SER A 226 9.68 -16.09 -16.63
C SER A 226 9.75 -15.47 -18.02
N PHE A 227 9.41 -14.19 -18.11
CA PHE A 227 9.44 -13.40 -19.34
C PHE A 227 10.27 -12.16 -19.08
N TRP A 228 11.25 -11.92 -19.94
CA TRP A 228 12.24 -10.85 -19.75
C TRP A 228 12.09 -9.79 -20.83
N SER A 229 12.27 -8.52 -20.45
CA SER A 229 12.16 -7.38 -21.36
C SER A 229 10.80 -7.32 -22.06
N VAL A 230 9.73 -7.35 -21.24
CA VAL A 230 8.34 -7.42 -21.70
C VAL A 230 7.85 -6.01 -22.00
N GLN A 231 7.43 -5.74 -23.24
CA GLN A 231 6.91 -4.44 -23.61
C GLN A 231 5.60 -4.11 -22.91
N MET A 232 5.37 -2.81 -22.71
CA MET A 232 4.08 -2.26 -22.29
C MET A 232 2.94 -2.90 -23.12
N PRO A 233 1.99 -3.60 -22.49
CA PRO A 233 0.82 -4.11 -23.20
C PRO A 233 0.03 -2.95 -23.82
N ASP A 234 -0.50 -3.13 -25.02
CA ASP A 234 -1.56 -2.25 -25.55
C ASP A 234 -2.90 -2.47 -24.81
N GLU A 235 -3.89 -1.60 -25.01
CA GLU A 235 -5.25 -1.80 -24.51
C GLU A 235 -5.97 -2.97 -25.18
N LYS A 236 -5.59 -3.36 -26.41
CA LYS A 236 -6.23 -4.50 -27.10
C LYS A 236 -5.36 -5.76 -27.09
N ILE A 237 -4.45 -5.89 -28.04
CA ILE A 237 -3.60 -7.06 -28.27
C ILE A 237 -2.17 -6.58 -28.60
N GLY A 238 -1.16 -7.36 -28.23
CA GLY A 238 0.25 -7.06 -28.55
C GLY A 238 0.85 -5.91 -27.75
N ALA A 239 2.05 -5.48 -28.13
CA ALA A 239 2.76 -4.37 -27.49
C ALA A 239 2.16 -3.01 -27.87
N SER A 240 2.29 -2.03 -26.98
CA SER A 240 1.80 -0.68 -27.23
C SER A 240 2.68 0.06 -28.22
N THR A 241 2.08 0.66 -29.24
CA THR A 241 2.79 1.52 -30.21
C THR A 241 3.00 2.95 -29.71
N LYS A 242 2.34 3.33 -28.60
CA LYS A 242 2.40 4.68 -28.02
C LYS A 242 3.43 4.80 -26.90
N PHE A 243 3.69 3.72 -26.18
CA PHE A 243 4.52 3.72 -24.98
C PHE A 243 5.69 2.77 -25.17
N ASN A 244 6.89 3.33 -25.34
CA ASN A 244 8.14 2.57 -25.43
C ASN A 244 8.75 2.41 -24.03
N THR A 245 8.10 1.60 -23.21
CA THR A 245 8.56 1.27 -21.85
C THR A 245 8.41 -0.22 -21.62
N ASP A 246 9.36 -0.80 -20.90
CA ASP A 246 9.40 -2.23 -20.64
C ASP A 246 9.16 -2.53 -19.17
N ILE A 247 8.73 -3.77 -18.92
CA ILE A 247 8.71 -4.43 -17.64
C ILE A 247 9.92 -5.38 -17.66
N ASP A 248 10.82 -5.21 -16.70
CA ASP A 248 12.10 -5.91 -16.70
C ASP A 248 11.91 -7.44 -16.64
N CYS A 249 11.02 -7.91 -15.76
CA CYS A 249 10.68 -9.32 -15.64
C CYS A 249 9.20 -9.53 -15.29
N VAL A 250 8.58 -10.54 -15.90
CA VAL A 250 7.28 -11.07 -15.49
C VAL A 250 7.46 -12.52 -15.05
N LEU A 251 7.01 -12.84 -13.84
CA LEU A 251 7.01 -14.21 -13.32
C LEU A 251 5.57 -14.70 -13.15
N ILE A 252 5.27 -15.88 -13.69
CA ILE A 252 3.95 -16.50 -13.58
C ILE A 252 4.05 -17.69 -12.63
N SER A 253 3.26 -17.64 -11.57
CA SER A 253 3.04 -18.74 -10.63
C SER A 253 1.78 -19.51 -10.97
N LYS A 254 1.34 -20.38 -10.05
CA LYS A 254 0.09 -21.12 -10.20
C LYS A 254 -1.12 -20.21 -10.45
N ASN A 255 -1.23 -19.10 -9.70
CA ASN A 255 -2.40 -18.22 -9.69
C ASN A 255 -2.05 -16.72 -9.75
N SER A 256 -0.75 -16.37 -9.75
CA SER A 256 -0.29 -14.99 -9.68
C SER A 256 0.61 -14.66 -10.87
N LEU A 257 0.53 -13.42 -11.33
CA LEU A 257 1.40 -12.86 -12.34
C LEU A 257 2.12 -11.65 -11.73
N TRP A 258 3.40 -11.83 -11.45
CA TRP A 258 4.25 -10.83 -10.81
C TRP A 258 4.91 -9.96 -11.87
N LEU A 259 4.67 -8.65 -11.82
CA LEU A 259 5.35 -7.66 -12.65
C LEU A 259 6.49 -7.07 -11.85
N VAL A 260 7.73 -7.36 -12.26
CA VAL A 260 8.93 -7.01 -11.52
C VAL A 260 9.70 -5.93 -12.28
N ASP A 261 9.96 -4.82 -11.60
CA ASP A 261 10.80 -3.71 -12.06
C ASP A 261 12.07 -3.67 -11.21
N VAL A 262 13.23 -3.92 -11.81
CA VAL A 262 14.51 -4.15 -11.15
C VAL A 262 15.32 -2.85 -11.12
N LYS A 263 15.71 -2.40 -9.94
CA LYS A 263 16.49 -1.17 -9.74
C LYS A 263 17.88 -1.46 -9.20
N ASN A 264 18.88 -1.26 -10.06
CA ASN A 264 20.30 -1.29 -9.69
C ASN A 264 20.83 0.13 -9.41
N TYR A 265 20.36 0.72 -8.31
CA TYR A 265 20.76 2.06 -7.89
C TYR A 265 22.01 2.04 -7.01
N VAL A 266 22.48 3.21 -6.55
CA VAL A 266 23.57 3.29 -5.57
C VAL A 266 23.17 2.56 -4.28
N GLN A 267 24.07 1.79 -3.69
CA GLN A 267 23.81 1.11 -2.43
C GLN A 267 24.88 1.52 -1.40
N GLY A 268 25.11 0.70 -0.39
CA GLY A 268 25.90 1.07 0.79
C GLY A 268 25.01 1.38 1.99
N SER A 269 25.58 2.09 2.98
CA SER A 269 24.88 2.55 4.18
C SER A 269 23.98 3.73 3.87
N VAL A 270 22.91 3.46 3.12
CA VAL A 270 21.91 4.44 2.74
C VAL A 270 20.51 3.99 3.13
N SER A 271 19.69 4.96 3.51
CA SER A 271 18.24 4.83 3.62
C SER A 271 17.57 5.46 2.40
N TRP A 272 16.93 4.63 1.58
CA TRP A 272 16.08 5.05 0.48
C TRP A 272 14.74 5.54 0.99
N ARG A 273 14.33 6.73 0.52
CA ARG A 273 13.10 7.41 0.91
C ARG A 273 12.37 7.99 -0.29
N ARG A 274 11.07 8.14 -0.16
CA ARG A 274 10.23 8.85 -1.11
C ARG A 274 10.07 10.31 -0.68
N GLU A 275 10.43 11.24 -1.54
CA GLU A 275 10.23 12.68 -1.32
C GLU A 275 9.62 13.34 -2.57
N MET A 276 8.85 14.42 -2.39
CA MET A 276 8.32 15.21 -3.51
C MET A 276 9.39 16.22 -3.96
N HIS A 277 9.83 16.10 -5.21
CA HIS A 277 10.85 16.98 -5.80
C HIS A 277 10.34 17.57 -7.11
N LYS A 278 10.82 18.79 -7.41
CA LYS A 278 10.58 19.45 -8.69
C LYS A 278 11.47 18.78 -9.72
N ASP A 279 10.87 18.16 -10.73
CA ASP A 279 11.62 17.49 -11.78
C ASP A 279 12.36 18.52 -12.64
N GLU A 280 13.62 18.22 -12.94
CA GLU A 280 14.51 19.11 -13.68
C GLU A 280 14.09 19.29 -15.15
N LYS A 281 13.39 18.32 -15.74
CA LYS A 281 13.04 18.33 -17.17
C LYS A 281 11.85 19.23 -17.49
N ASP A 282 10.81 19.21 -16.64
CA ASP A 282 9.54 19.91 -16.90
C ASP A 282 9.10 20.84 -15.76
N GLY A 283 9.86 20.89 -14.67
CA GLY A 283 9.56 21.72 -13.51
C GLY A 283 8.34 21.27 -12.70
N ARG A 284 7.79 20.09 -12.94
CA ARG A 284 6.62 19.58 -12.19
C ARG A 284 7.07 18.92 -10.90
N VAL A 285 6.30 19.10 -9.83
CA VAL A 285 6.54 18.39 -8.56
C VAL A 285 5.99 16.98 -8.67
N ARG A 286 6.86 15.98 -8.54
CA ARG A 286 6.48 14.55 -8.59
C ARG A 286 7.31 13.72 -7.60
N PRO A 287 6.82 12.53 -7.21
CA PRO A 287 7.55 11.67 -6.30
C PRO A 287 8.90 11.26 -6.89
N HIS A 288 9.94 11.39 -6.09
CA HIS A 288 11.28 10.92 -6.35
C HIS A 288 11.70 9.94 -5.26
N ILE A 289 12.52 8.96 -5.65
CA ILE A 289 13.27 8.12 -4.72
C ILE A 289 14.66 8.72 -4.52
N ILE A 290 15.09 8.81 -3.25
CA ILE A 290 16.32 9.49 -2.84
C ILE A 290 17.05 8.62 -1.82
N ALA A 291 18.36 8.46 -2.00
CA ALA A 291 19.22 7.82 -1.03
C ALA A 291 19.75 8.88 -0.06
N VAL A 292 19.59 8.63 1.23
CA VAL A 292 20.18 9.43 2.30
C VAL A 292 21.22 8.57 2.99
N ASP A 293 22.45 9.05 3.03
CA ASP A 293 23.55 8.39 3.75
C ASP A 293 23.25 8.32 5.26
N ASP A 294 23.34 7.13 5.85
CA ASP A 294 22.94 6.92 7.23
C ASP A 294 23.90 7.57 8.25
N HIS A 295 25.16 7.79 7.87
CA HIS A 295 26.18 8.36 8.75
C HIS A 295 26.23 9.89 8.68
N THR A 296 26.18 10.45 7.48
CA THR A 296 26.34 11.90 7.23
C THR A 296 25.00 12.63 7.18
N GLY A 297 23.91 11.90 6.90
CA GLY A 297 22.59 12.43 6.59
C GLY A 297 22.52 13.16 5.24
N GLY A 298 23.58 13.11 4.42
CA GLY A 298 23.63 13.74 3.11
C GLY A 298 22.88 12.95 2.03
N TYR A 299 22.57 13.61 0.91
CA TYR A 299 22.08 12.87 -0.27
C TYR A 299 23.20 12.09 -0.94
N VAL A 300 22.87 10.89 -1.43
CA VAL A 300 23.78 10.02 -2.17
C VAL A 300 23.27 9.83 -3.58
N GLY A 301 24.10 10.18 -4.57
CA GLY A 301 23.73 10.15 -5.97
C GLY A 301 22.56 11.08 -6.28
N ARG A 302 21.99 10.93 -7.48
CA ARG A 302 20.90 11.80 -7.95
C ARG A 302 19.53 11.27 -7.53
N PRO A 303 18.61 12.15 -7.06
CA PRO A 303 17.19 11.84 -6.96
C PRO A 303 16.65 11.31 -8.29
N ARG A 304 15.73 10.34 -8.23
CA ARG A 304 15.17 9.71 -9.43
C ARG A 304 13.65 9.80 -9.42
N ALA A 305 13.06 10.33 -10.48
CA ALA A 305 11.61 10.40 -10.62
C ALA A 305 11.02 8.97 -10.64
N MET A 306 9.93 8.78 -9.91
CA MET A 306 9.22 7.50 -9.86
C MET A 306 8.12 7.51 -10.94
N SER A 307 8.32 6.76 -12.03
CA SER A 307 7.38 6.71 -13.16
C SER A 307 6.11 5.92 -12.85
N GLU A 308 5.04 6.21 -13.59
CA GLU A 308 3.75 5.48 -13.53
C GLU A 308 3.70 4.24 -14.44
N ASN A 309 4.82 3.83 -15.05
CA ASN A 309 4.85 2.73 -16.02
C ASN A 309 4.30 1.42 -15.43
N MET A 310 4.70 1.05 -14.21
CA MET A 310 4.24 -0.18 -13.57
C MET A 310 2.75 -0.16 -13.25
N LYS A 311 2.20 1.01 -12.89
CA LYS A 311 0.75 1.19 -12.74
C LYS A 311 0.04 0.89 -14.08
N MET A 312 0.49 1.55 -15.15
CA MET A 312 -0.12 1.40 -16.47
C MET A 312 -0.04 -0.04 -16.97
N ALA A 313 1.11 -0.70 -16.80
CA ALA A 313 1.30 -2.10 -17.15
C ALA A 313 0.32 -3.01 -16.39
N THR A 314 0.18 -2.78 -15.07
CA THR A 314 -0.74 -3.54 -14.21
C THR A 314 -2.18 -3.40 -14.69
N GLU A 315 -2.66 -2.17 -14.86
CA GLU A 315 -4.05 -1.90 -15.29
C GLU A 315 -4.36 -2.54 -16.65
N ARG A 316 -3.45 -2.39 -17.62
CA ARG A 316 -3.64 -2.94 -18.96
C ARG A 316 -3.62 -4.46 -18.96
N LEU A 317 -2.75 -5.07 -18.18
CA LEU A 317 -2.68 -6.52 -18.09
C LEU A 317 -3.89 -7.09 -17.38
N MET A 318 -4.32 -6.52 -16.25
CA MET A 318 -5.56 -6.91 -15.57
C MET A 318 -6.76 -6.85 -16.51
N ASN A 319 -6.88 -5.79 -17.32
CA ASN A 319 -7.94 -5.65 -18.31
C ASN A 319 -7.87 -6.70 -19.45
N ARG A 320 -6.67 -7.15 -19.82
CA ARG A 320 -6.49 -8.25 -20.79
C ARG A 320 -6.88 -9.59 -20.21
N LEU A 321 -6.42 -9.89 -18.99
CA LEU A 321 -6.76 -11.13 -18.29
C LEU A 321 -8.27 -11.26 -18.08
N SER A 322 -8.91 -10.19 -17.62
CA SER A 322 -10.36 -10.16 -17.41
C SER A 322 -11.15 -10.44 -18.70
N ARG A 323 -10.75 -9.85 -19.85
CA ARG A 323 -11.41 -10.12 -21.15
C ARG A 323 -11.17 -11.53 -21.67
N ALA A 324 -10.03 -12.12 -21.33
CA ALA A 324 -9.73 -13.52 -21.66
C ALA A 324 -10.43 -14.52 -20.73
N GLY A 325 -11.13 -14.04 -19.69
CA GLY A 325 -11.74 -14.90 -18.67
C GLY A 325 -10.73 -15.53 -17.71
N ILE A 326 -9.49 -15.03 -17.67
CA ILE A 326 -8.40 -15.57 -16.84
C ILE A 326 -8.41 -14.88 -15.49
N ASN A 327 -8.50 -15.67 -14.41
CA ASN A 327 -8.54 -15.19 -13.04
C ASN A 327 -7.17 -15.33 -12.37
N PHE A 328 -6.23 -14.45 -12.73
CA PHE A 328 -4.91 -14.35 -12.10
C PHE A 328 -4.79 -13.06 -11.30
N GLN A 329 -4.11 -13.13 -10.16
CA GLN A 329 -3.73 -11.94 -9.40
C GLN A 329 -2.52 -11.29 -10.07
N VAL A 330 -2.64 -10.02 -10.50
CA VAL A 330 -1.50 -9.25 -10.98
C VAL A 330 -0.83 -8.55 -9.80
N VAL A 331 0.46 -8.82 -9.59
CA VAL A 331 1.24 -8.34 -8.43
C VAL A 331 2.41 -7.48 -8.93
N PRO A 332 2.26 -6.14 -9.01
CA PRO A 332 3.38 -5.27 -9.32
C PRO A 332 4.32 -5.10 -8.13
N ILE A 333 5.62 -5.14 -8.39
CA ILE A 333 6.65 -4.95 -7.38
C ILE A 333 7.92 -4.33 -7.96
N VAL A 334 8.58 -3.49 -7.17
CA VAL A 334 9.90 -2.95 -7.50
C VAL A 334 10.94 -3.64 -6.64
N VAL A 335 12.01 -4.14 -7.25
CA VAL A 335 13.08 -4.88 -6.56
C VAL A 335 14.37 -4.09 -6.60
N MET A 336 14.86 -3.71 -5.43
CA MET A 336 16.16 -3.06 -5.28
C MET A 336 17.27 -4.13 -5.23
N MET A 337 18.17 -4.07 -6.21
CA MET A 337 19.30 -4.99 -6.29
C MET A 337 20.42 -4.56 -5.34
N PRO A 338 21.04 -5.49 -4.59
CA PRO A 338 22.28 -5.21 -3.88
C PRO A 338 23.41 -4.91 -4.87
N ARG A 339 24.43 -4.19 -4.40
CA ARG A 339 25.70 -4.01 -5.10
C ARG A 339 26.83 -4.52 -4.21
N ASN A 340 28.08 -4.50 -4.68
CA ASN A 340 29.20 -5.09 -3.91
C ASN A 340 29.45 -4.39 -2.55
N ASP A 341 28.92 -3.18 -2.39
CA ASP A 341 28.86 -2.41 -1.15
C ASP A 341 27.61 -2.74 -0.31
N GLY A 342 26.83 -3.78 -0.64
CA GLY A 342 25.66 -4.24 0.09
C GLY A 342 24.33 -3.69 -0.44
N LEU A 343 23.28 -3.77 0.38
CA LEU A 343 21.94 -3.26 0.10
C LEU A 343 21.56 -2.15 1.08
N GLY A 344 21.10 -1.02 0.56
CA GLY A 344 20.55 0.07 1.36
C GLY A 344 19.18 -0.27 1.94
N LYS A 345 18.82 0.38 3.04
CA LYS A 345 17.53 0.22 3.70
C LYS A 345 16.43 0.94 2.93
N LEU A 346 15.28 0.29 2.74
CA LEU A 346 14.06 0.94 2.22
C LEU A 346 13.21 1.45 3.39
N VAL A 347 12.83 2.73 3.36
CA VAL A 347 11.99 3.36 4.38
C VAL A 347 10.71 3.89 3.74
N ASP A 348 9.64 3.11 3.86
CA ASP A 348 8.29 3.40 3.31
C ASP A 348 8.30 3.81 1.83
N VAL A 349 9.15 3.14 1.04
CA VAL A 349 9.28 3.41 -0.39
C VAL A 349 8.21 2.64 -1.16
N GLN A 350 7.34 3.39 -1.82
CA GLN A 350 6.34 2.86 -2.73
C GLN A 350 6.33 3.68 -4.02
N TRP A 351 6.30 2.99 -5.15
CA TRP A 351 6.03 3.60 -6.44
C TRP A 351 4.58 4.10 -6.51
N PRO A 352 4.23 4.95 -7.51
CA PRO A 352 2.86 5.42 -7.70
C PRO A 352 1.83 4.28 -7.61
N GLU A 353 0.66 4.56 -7.01
CA GLU A 353 -0.39 3.58 -6.67
C GLU A 353 -0.01 2.52 -5.62
N ASN A 354 0.83 2.89 -4.66
CA ASN A 354 1.22 2.04 -3.54
C ASN A 354 1.93 0.74 -3.97
N ILE A 355 2.58 0.74 -5.14
CA ILE A 355 3.37 -0.40 -5.61
C ILE A 355 4.59 -0.55 -4.68
N PRO A 356 4.76 -1.66 -3.96
CA PRO A 356 5.82 -1.80 -2.97
C PRO A 356 7.19 -1.87 -3.64
N ALA A 357 8.18 -1.25 -3.00
CA ALA A 357 9.59 -1.51 -3.27
C ALA A 357 10.18 -2.38 -2.16
N VAL A 358 10.90 -3.43 -2.53
CA VAL A 358 11.53 -4.36 -1.60
C VAL A 358 12.98 -4.63 -1.98
N GLY A 359 13.77 -5.12 -1.02
CA GLY A 359 15.10 -5.66 -1.31
C GLY A 359 15.03 -7.02 -1.99
N LEU A 360 16.07 -7.40 -2.72
CA LEU A 360 16.15 -8.72 -3.36
C LEU A 360 15.89 -9.91 -2.38
N PRO A 361 16.49 -9.99 -1.18
CA PRO A 361 16.23 -11.11 -0.27
C PRO A 361 14.76 -11.23 0.14
N GLU A 362 14.11 -10.10 0.40
CA GLU A 362 12.70 -10.05 0.75
C GLU A 362 11.81 -10.46 -0.42
N PHE A 363 12.13 -10.01 -1.64
CA PHE A 363 11.45 -10.48 -2.84
C PHE A 363 11.53 -12.00 -2.99
N LEU A 364 12.74 -12.56 -2.90
CA LEU A 364 12.96 -14.01 -3.06
C LEU A 364 12.21 -14.80 -1.99
N SER A 365 12.22 -14.32 -0.75
CA SER A 365 11.46 -14.91 0.34
C SER A 365 9.95 -14.86 0.08
N ARG A 366 9.40 -13.74 -0.38
CA ARG A 366 7.96 -13.64 -0.69
C ARG A 366 7.57 -14.56 -1.85
N PHE A 367 8.36 -14.58 -2.92
CA PHE A 367 8.05 -15.33 -4.12
C PHE A 367 8.26 -16.84 -3.98
N SER A 368 9.19 -17.30 -3.13
CA SER A 368 9.47 -18.73 -2.96
C SER A 368 8.26 -19.54 -2.45
N HIS A 369 7.34 -18.88 -1.74
CA HIS A 369 6.09 -19.46 -1.22
C HIS A 369 4.99 -19.61 -2.29
N GLU A 370 5.18 -19.07 -3.49
CA GLU A 370 4.23 -19.23 -4.59
C GLU A 370 4.20 -20.67 -5.12
N GLY A 371 3.01 -21.11 -5.53
CA GLY A 371 2.84 -22.40 -6.18
C GLY A 371 3.48 -22.42 -7.58
N SER A 372 4.13 -23.52 -7.95
CA SER A 372 4.78 -23.67 -9.27
C SER A 372 3.80 -23.49 -10.43
N PHE A 373 4.30 -23.00 -11.56
CA PHE A 373 3.54 -22.85 -12.79
C PHE A 373 3.15 -24.22 -13.37
N ASP A 374 1.88 -24.38 -13.80
CA ASP A 374 1.39 -25.60 -14.45
C ASP A 374 1.04 -25.32 -15.91
N SER A 375 1.96 -25.66 -16.81
CA SER A 375 1.84 -25.44 -18.24
C SER A 375 0.72 -26.25 -18.92
N ARG A 376 0.06 -27.16 -18.20
CA ARG A 376 -1.05 -27.99 -18.72
C ARG A 376 -2.42 -27.35 -18.54
N GLN A 377 -2.53 -26.28 -17.76
CA GLN A 377 -3.79 -25.57 -17.58
C GLN A 377 -4.12 -24.76 -18.85
N PRO A 378 -5.38 -24.73 -19.31
CA PRO A 378 -5.77 -23.93 -20.48
C PRO A 378 -5.39 -22.45 -20.38
N ASP A 379 -5.57 -21.86 -19.20
CA ASP A 379 -5.21 -20.46 -18.93
C ASP A 379 -3.70 -20.21 -19.12
N SER A 380 -2.87 -21.21 -18.80
CA SER A 380 -1.41 -21.11 -18.90
C SER A 380 -0.93 -21.00 -20.35
N GLU A 381 -1.58 -21.70 -21.29
CA GLU A 381 -1.26 -21.58 -22.72
C GLU A 381 -1.57 -20.15 -23.23
N ILE A 382 -2.73 -19.61 -22.85
CA ILE A 382 -3.13 -18.25 -23.22
C ILE A 382 -2.19 -17.22 -22.60
N LEU A 383 -1.81 -17.39 -21.33
CA LEU A 383 -0.86 -16.51 -20.63
C LEU A 383 0.51 -16.51 -21.30
N VAL A 384 1.06 -17.69 -21.61
CA VAL A 384 2.34 -17.82 -22.29
C VAL A 384 2.29 -17.17 -23.67
N GLY A 385 1.22 -17.40 -24.44
CA GLY A 385 1.01 -16.76 -25.73
C GLY A 385 0.92 -15.23 -25.61
N MET A 386 0.15 -14.74 -24.64
CA MET A 386 -0.01 -13.31 -24.37
C MET A 386 1.34 -12.65 -24.02
N MET A 387 2.09 -13.22 -23.08
CA MET A 387 3.38 -12.66 -22.65
C MET A 387 4.44 -12.79 -23.75
N SER A 388 4.46 -13.91 -24.48
CA SER A 388 5.39 -14.10 -25.60
C SER A 388 5.20 -13.05 -26.70
N SER A 389 3.95 -12.62 -26.96
CA SER A 389 3.64 -11.56 -27.92
C SER A 389 4.12 -10.16 -27.51
N LEU A 390 4.57 -10.01 -26.26
CA LEU A 390 5.07 -8.76 -25.69
C LEU A 390 6.60 -8.75 -25.58
N LEU A 391 7.28 -9.87 -25.82
CA LEU A 391 8.73 -9.94 -25.72
C LEU A 391 9.38 -9.03 -26.77
N LYS A 392 10.44 -8.31 -26.36
CA LYS A 392 11.33 -7.61 -27.30
C LYS A 392 12.20 -8.60 -28.08
N GLY A 393 12.28 -8.37 -29.38
CA GLY A 393 13.30 -8.93 -30.26
C GLY A 393 14.64 -8.22 -30.09
N THR A 394 15.68 -8.77 -30.70
CA THR A 394 17.06 -8.23 -30.68
C THR A 394 17.19 -6.84 -31.31
N ASP A 395 16.24 -6.45 -32.17
CA ASP A 395 16.12 -5.12 -32.77
C ASP A 395 15.34 -4.12 -31.89
N GLY A 396 14.85 -4.55 -30.73
CA GLY A 396 14.03 -3.76 -29.81
C GLY A 396 12.55 -3.70 -30.17
N SER A 397 12.11 -4.33 -31.27
CA SER A 397 10.70 -4.39 -31.69
C SER A 397 9.96 -5.55 -31.02
N ALA A 398 8.62 -5.48 -30.97
CA ALA A 398 7.82 -6.64 -30.59
C ALA A 398 7.91 -7.76 -31.63
N LEU A 399 8.00 -9.00 -31.17
CA LEU A 399 7.88 -10.17 -32.03
C LEU A 399 6.50 -10.17 -32.69
N GLY A 400 6.46 -10.37 -34.01
CA GLY A 400 5.20 -10.57 -34.72
C GLY A 400 4.46 -11.81 -34.21
N LEU A 401 3.13 -11.82 -34.30
CA LEU A 401 2.32 -13.00 -33.94
C LEU A 401 2.85 -14.27 -34.64
N GLY A 402 3.26 -15.25 -33.85
CA GLY A 402 3.83 -16.52 -34.34
C GLY A 402 5.34 -16.51 -34.59
N GLN A 403 6.02 -15.38 -34.46
CA GLN A 403 7.49 -15.33 -34.48
C GLN A 403 8.05 -15.81 -33.15
N ARG A 404 8.97 -16.78 -33.22
CA ARG A 404 9.73 -17.23 -32.05
C ARG A 404 10.98 -16.35 -31.87
N PRO A 405 11.38 -16.02 -30.63
CA PRO A 405 12.65 -15.35 -30.37
C PRO A 405 13.80 -16.14 -31.00
N GLU A 406 14.75 -15.46 -31.65
CA GLU A 406 15.88 -16.13 -32.33
C GLU A 406 16.70 -17.03 -31.39
N SER A 407 16.70 -16.77 -30.09
CA SER A 407 17.34 -17.63 -29.08
C SER A 407 16.77 -19.05 -29.03
N THR A 408 15.57 -19.31 -29.56
CA THR A 408 14.96 -20.64 -29.65
C THR A 408 15.22 -21.37 -30.97
N LYS A 409 15.89 -20.76 -31.95
CA LYS A 409 16.23 -21.45 -33.22
C LYS A 409 17.36 -22.48 -33.06
N ASN A 410 18.18 -22.39 -32.00
CA ASN A 410 19.36 -23.26 -31.81
C ASN A 410 19.11 -24.53 -30.96
N THR A 411 17.88 -24.79 -30.52
CA THR A 411 17.56 -25.96 -29.67
C THR A 411 16.72 -27.04 -30.38
N ARG A 412 16.85 -27.19 -31.70
CA ARG A 412 16.46 -28.46 -32.34
C ARG A 412 17.59 -29.48 -32.15
N PRO A 413 17.36 -30.62 -31.47
CA PRO A 413 18.26 -31.75 -31.62
C PRO A 413 18.27 -32.12 -33.10
N SER A 414 19.45 -32.09 -33.72
CA SER A 414 19.64 -32.59 -35.07
C SER A 414 19.18 -34.05 -35.11
N ALA A 415 18.06 -34.31 -35.79
CA ALA A 415 17.50 -35.65 -35.97
C ALA A 415 18.31 -36.53 -36.93
N ASN A 416 19.62 -36.27 -37.07
CA ASN A 416 20.53 -36.97 -37.97
C ASN A 416 21.65 -37.71 -37.24
N HIS A 417 21.35 -38.37 -36.11
CA HIS A 417 22.19 -39.45 -35.60
C HIS A 417 21.34 -40.58 -35.03
N LEU A 418 20.70 -41.33 -35.94
CA LEU A 418 20.33 -42.72 -35.70
C LEU A 418 21.56 -43.59 -36.03
N PRO A 419 21.98 -44.50 -35.13
CA PRO A 419 23.10 -45.39 -35.40
C PRO A 419 22.69 -46.43 -36.46
N LYS A 420 23.45 -46.48 -37.56
CA LYS A 420 23.33 -47.52 -38.59
C LYS A 420 23.64 -48.89 -37.97
N LYS A 421 22.69 -49.81 -38.09
CA LYS A 421 22.88 -51.26 -37.98
C LYS A 421 24.05 -51.69 -38.88
N HIS A 422 25.07 -52.32 -38.30
CA HIS A 422 26.03 -53.12 -39.05
C HIS A 422 25.70 -54.61 -38.92
N SER A 423 25.36 -55.20 -40.06
CA SER A 423 25.22 -56.63 -40.31
C SER A 423 26.59 -57.30 -40.45
N ARG A 424 26.63 -58.57 -40.03
CA ARG A 424 27.70 -59.57 -40.23
C ARG A 424 28.17 -59.67 -41.69
N GLY A 425 29.45 -60.02 -41.87
CA GLY A 425 29.90 -60.82 -43.03
C GLY A 425 31.36 -60.63 -43.47
N SER A 426 32.18 -61.64 -43.16
CA SER A 426 33.33 -62.18 -43.93
C SER A 426 34.54 -61.29 -44.29
N GLY A 427 35.72 -61.67 -43.77
CA GLY A 427 37.04 -61.37 -44.38
C GLY A 427 37.33 -62.28 -45.60
N PRO A 428 38.60 -62.48 -46.04
CA PRO A 428 39.88 -62.02 -45.49
C PRO A 428 40.83 -61.36 -46.55
N SER A 429 41.93 -60.72 -46.11
CA SER A 429 43.26 -60.88 -46.73
C SER A 429 44.37 -60.17 -45.93
N VAL A 430 45.56 -60.77 -46.06
CA VAL A 430 46.77 -60.74 -45.23
C VAL A 430 47.81 -59.72 -45.72
N ALA A 431 48.59 -59.14 -44.80
CA ALA A 431 50.06 -58.90 -44.87
C ALA A 431 50.50 -57.94 -43.73
N THR A 432 51.07 -58.42 -42.62
CA THR A 432 52.53 -58.44 -42.27
C THR A 432 53.17 -57.05 -42.30
N ASN A 433 53.59 -56.43 -41.20
CA ASN A 433 54.77 -56.69 -40.34
C ASN A 433 54.82 -55.49 -39.34
N SER A 434 55.45 -55.42 -38.17
CA SER A 434 56.34 -56.29 -37.37
C SER A 434 56.77 -55.45 -36.15
N GLY A 435 56.89 -56.08 -34.97
CA GLY A 435 57.76 -55.68 -33.85
C GLY A 435 57.25 -54.55 -32.93
N ASP A 436 57.50 -54.55 -31.63
CA ASP A 436 57.95 -55.57 -30.69
C ASP A 436 57.47 -55.12 -29.30
N ALA A 437 57.11 -56.10 -28.48
CA ALA A 437 56.70 -55.91 -27.10
C ALA A 437 57.93 -55.93 -26.19
N VAL A 438 58.00 -55.04 -25.19
CA VAL A 438 58.67 -55.33 -23.92
C VAL A 438 57.91 -54.65 -22.77
N VAL A 439 57.32 -55.49 -21.92
CA VAL A 439 56.95 -55.21 -20.52
C VAL A 439 58.15 -55.61 -19.65
N PRO A 440 58.39 -54.95 -18.51
CA PRO A 440 58.37 -55.73 -17.27
C PRO A 440 57.68 -55.04 -16.08
N SER A 441 57.29 -55.91 -15.15
CA SER A 441 56.44 -55.78 -13.97
C SER A 441 57.03 -55.06 -12.73
N ARG A 442 56.12 -54.60 -11.86
CA ARG A 442 56.03 -54.72 -10.35
C ARG A 442 57.30 -55.21 -9.62
N ASP A 443 57.82 -54.57 -8.55
CA ASP A 443 57.19 -54.33 -7.23
C ASP A 443 58.07 -53.44 -6.29
N GLN A 444 57.42 -52.77 -5.30
CA GLN A 444 57.94 -52.17 -4.02
C GLN A 444 58.81 -50.88 -4.10
N LEU A 445 58.71 -49.82 -3.27
CA LEU A 445 58.16 -49.59 -1.91
C LEU A 445 58.01 -48.07 -1.62
N THR A 446 56.89 -47.62 -0.99
CA THR A 446 56.70 -46.43 -0.07
C THR A 446 57.02 -44.98 -0.54
N SER A 447 56.32 -43.88 -0.19
CA SER A 447 55.23 -43.53 0.75
C SER A 447 54.73 -42.07 0.53
N ASN A 448 53.53 -41.74 1.04
CA ASN A 448 52.98 -40.41 1.43
C ASN A 448 52.50 -39.43 0.31
N THR A 449 51.29 -38.86 0.27
CA THR A 449 50.09 -38.88 1.13
C THR A 449 48.88 -38.46 0.25
N GLN A 450 47.85 -39.31 0.13
CA GLN A 450 46.53 -38.93 -0.35
C GLN A 450 45.66 -38.54 0.86
N ALA A 451 45.03 -37.38 0.83
CA ALA A 451 44.00 -37.00 1.79
C ALA A 451 42.65 -37.55 1.31
N GLU A 452 42.18 -38.61 1.96
CA GLU A 452 40.80 -39.08 1.88
C GLU A 452 39.87 -38.05 2.53
N ASN A 453 38.95 -37.48 1.72
CA ASN A 453 37.81 -36.73 2.24
C ASN A 453 36.84 -37.70 2.90
N LYS A 454 36.94 -37.82 4.23
CA LYS A 454 35.95 -38.46 5.09
C LYS A 454 34.67 -37.60 5.07
N PRO A 455 33.46 -38.16 4.86
CA PRO A 455 32.24 -37.39 4.97
C PRO A 455 32.09 -36.87 6.41
N GLU A 456 32.12 -35.55 6.58
CA GLU A 456 31.77 -34.92 7.86
C GLU A 456 30.34 -35.31 8.23
N ALA A 457 30.16 -35.72 9.48
CA ALA A 457 28.86 -36.15 10.00
C ALA A 457 27.84 -35.01 9.88
N ALA A 458 26.67 -35.30 9.30
CA ALA A 458 25.56 -34.36 9.17
C ALA A 458 25.22 -33.74 10.53
N LYS A 459 25.29 -32.41 10.64
CA LYS A 459 24.87 -31.67 11.83
C LYS A 459 23.36 -31.44 11.76
N LYS A 460 22.68 -31.54 12.90
CA LYS A 460 21.25 -31.21 13.02
C LYS A 460 21.08 -29.75 13.42
N CYS A 461 20.12 -29.07 12.81
CA CYS A 461 19.73 -27.71 13.18
C CYS A 461 19.25 -27.66 14.64
N ALA A 462 19.77 -26.71 15.42
CA ALA A 462 19.41 -26.58 16.84
C ALA A 462 17.93 -26.18 17.06
N GLU A 463 17.31 -25.47 16.10
CA GLU A 463 15.93 -25.02 16.22
C GLU A 463 14.90 -26.03 15.70
N CYS A 464 15.18 -26.70 14.57
CA CYS A 464 14.19 -27.58 13.92
C CYS A 464 14.62 -29.04 13.79
N SER A 465 15.82 -29.40 14.22
CA SER A 465 16.39 -30.76 14.16
C SER A 465 16.57 -31.37 12.75
N ALA A 466 16.36 -30.58 11.69
CA ALA A 466 16.64 -30.99 10.31
C ALA A 466 18.13 -31.31 10.10
N GLU A 467 18.44 -32.28 9.24
CA GLU A 467 19.82 -32.57 8.84
C GLU A 467 20.31 -31.49 7.86
N VAL A 468 21.45 -30.86 8.16
CA VAL A 468 21.95 -29.74 7.38
C VAL A 468 23.37 -30.01 6.89
N GLN A 469 23.63 -29.64 5.64
CA GLN A 469 24.97 -29.58 5.07
C GLN A 469 25.69 -28.35 5.62
N VAL A 470 26.88 -28.57 6.19
CA VAL A 470 27.59 -27.62 7.08
C VAL A 470 27.97 -26.29 6.37
N ASP A 471 27.92 -26.26 5.04
CA ASP A 471 28.46 -25.16 4.23
C ASP A 471 27.47 -24.00 3.98
N ALA A 472 26.19 -24.14 4.39
CA ALA A 472 25.14 -23.19 4.00
C ALA A 472 25.01 -21.93 4.89
N GLY A 473 25.64 -21.88 6.07
CA GLY A 473 25.56 -20.74 7.00
C GLY A 473 24.19 -20.47 7.63
N PHE A 474 23.12 -21.16 7.19
CA PHE A 474 21.78 -21.14 7.76
C PHE A 474 21.02 -22.44 7.44
N CYS A 475 19.95 -22.72 8.19
CA CYS A 475 19.10 -23.90 8.01
C CYS A 475 18.07 -23.66 6.90
N PHE A 476 18.02 -24.53 5.88
CA PHE A 476 17.07 -24.41 4.77
C PHE A 476 15.59 -24.59 5.17
N ASP A 477 15.30 -25.34 6.24
CA ASP A 477 13.94 -25.63 6.64
C ASP A 477 13.31 -24.51 7.50
N CYS A 478 14.11 -23.79 8.28
CA CYS A 478 13.59 -22.76 9.20
C CYS A 478 14.27 -21.39 9.10
N GLY A 479 15.34 -21.25 8.33
CA GLY A 479 16.08 -19.99 8.16
C GLY A 479 16.99 -19.60 9.33
N ALA A 480 17.16 -20.47 10.33
CA ALA A 480 18.04 -20.21 11.47
C ALA A 480 19.51 -20.12 11.05
N PRO A 481 20.27 -19.11 11.48
CA PRO A 481 21.72 -19.06 11.22
C PRO A 481 22.45 -20.19 11.96
N PHE A 482 23.46 -20.81 11.32
CA PHE A 482 24.29 -21.86 11.92
C PHE A 482 25.50 -21.33 12.69
#